data_AF-A0A1V6Q5S1-F1
#
_entry.id   AF-A0A1V6Q5S1-F1
#
_cell.length_a   1.000
_cell.length_b   1.000
_cell.length_c   1.000
_cell.angle_alpha   90.00
_cell.angle_beta   90.00
_cell.angle_gamma   90.00
#
_symmetry.space_group_name_H-M   'P 1'
#
loop_
_entity.id
_entity.type
_entity.pdbx_description
1 polymer ?
#
loop_
_entity_poly.entity_id
_entity_poly.type
_entity_poly.pdbx_seq_one_letter_code
_entity_poly.pdbx_strand_id
1 'polypeptide(L)'
;MAEEQTRKESVRAVYTEVFPAHRLLYISILNLSKIPTVIGATGTQGGSVVAAALSSGNYKIRVVTRAINSDTSKVLMLNGVVVVVADWNDEQSLVKTSEGSYAIYVETDFWDSFVTQSIEDTIELEAKQGINMGKAAA
;
A
#
# COMPACT_ATOMS: atom_id res chain seq x y z
N MET A 1 -16.07 -15.09 19.46
CA MET A 1 -15.72 -14.31 18.25
C MET A 1 -16.96 -13.76 17.54
N ALA A 2 -17.95 -14.60 17.19
CA ALA A 2 -19.20 -14.12 16.57
C ALA A 2 -19.99 -13.12 17.44
N GLU A 3 -20.11 -13.38 18.74
CA GLU A 3 -20.82 -12.52 19.70
C GLU A 3 -20.21 -11.11 19.83
N GLU A 4 -18.88 -11.00 19.74
CA GLU A 4 -18.20 -9.71 19.81
C GLU A 4 -18.37 -8.92 18.52
N GLN A 5 -18.43 -9.60 17.38
CA GLN A 5 -18.73 -9.01 16.08
C GLN A 5 -20.16 -8.45 16.07
N THR A 6 -21.12 -9.25 16.53
CA THR A 6 -22.53 -8.86 16.62
C THR A 6 -22.71 -7.69 17.59
N ARG A 7 -22.04 -7.71 18.75
CA ARG A 7 -22.06 -6.59 19.71
C ARG A 7 -21.48 -5.31 19.09
N LYS A 8 -20.38 -5.40 18.34
CA LYS A 8 -19.80 -4.25 17.61
C LYS A 8 -20.75 -3.72 16.55
N GLU A 9 -21.49 -4.58 15.86
CA GLU A 9 -22.50 -4.19 14.87
C GLU A 9 -23.75 -3.55 15.50
N SER A 10 -24.22 -4.05 16.64
CA SER A 10 -25.35 -3.45 17.36
C SER A 10 -25.00 -2.08 17.94
N VAL A 11 -23.80 -1.94 18.52
CA VAL A 11 -23.32 -0.63 19.01
C VAL A 11 -23.12 0.34 17.85
N ARG A 12 -22.59 -0.13 16.71
CA ARG A 12 -22.45 0.66 15.47
C ARG A 12 -23.79 1.24 15.01
N ALA A 13 -24.84 0.41 14.93
CA ALA A 13 -26.15 0.84 14.44
C ALA A 13 -26.73 1.97 15.28
N VAL A 14 -26.74 1.79 16.61
CA VAL A 14 -27.27 2.78 17.56
C VAL A 14 -26.46 4.08 17.53
N TYR A 15 -25.13 4.01 17.48
CA TYR A 15 -24.29 5.21 17.45
C TYR A 15 -24.47 6.03 16.16
N THR A 16 -24.65 5.36 15.02
CA THR A 16 -24.82 6.04 13.72
C THR A 16 -26.18 6.70 13.52
N GLU A 17 -27.24 6.19 14.16
CA GLU A 17 -28.56 6.81 14.11
C GLU A 17 -28.67 8.06 15.01
N VAL A 18 -28.02 8.04 16.17
CA VAL A 18 -28.18 9.10 17.19
C VAL A 18 -27.27 10.31 16.93
N PHE A 19 -26.09 10.12 16.32
CA PHE A 19 -25.11 11.20 16.14
C PHE A 19 -24.51 11.23 14.71
N PRO A 20 -25.17 11.87 13.73
CA PRO A 20 -24.71 11.91 12.34
C PRO A 20 -23.31 12.55 12.15
N ALA A 21 -22.93 13.51 13.00
CA ALA A 21 -21.57 14.07 12.98
C ALA A 21 -20.50 13.08 13.51
N HIS A 22 -20.86 12.25 14.50
CA HIS A 22 -19.95 11.21 15.00
C HIS A 22 -19.85 10.02 14.05
N ARG A 23 -20.85 9.79 13.18
CA ARG A 23 -20.76 8.82 12.07
C ARG A 23 -19.61 9.15 11.12
N LEU A 24 -19.39 10.42 10.79
CA LEU A 24 -18.26 10.85 9.94
C LEU A 24 -16.92 10.64 10.65
N LEU A 25 -16.84 10.99 11.93
CA LEU A 25 -15.64 10.78 12.74
C LEU A 25 -15.31 9.29 12.90
N TYR A 26 -16.33 8.46 13.15
CA TYR A 26 -16.19 7.01 13.32
C TYR A 26 -15.85 6.30 12.00
N ILE A 27 -16.47 6.69 10.88
CA ILE A 27 -16.09 6.21 9.54
C ILE A 27 -14.65 6.61 9.23
N SER A 28 -14.24 7.83 9.56
CA SER A 28 -12.85 8.27 9.42
C SER A 28 -11.89 7.42 10.27
N ILE A 29 -12.21 7.17 11.55
CA ILE A 29 -11.41 6.33 12.46
C ILE A 29 -11.34 4.87 11.99
N LEU A 30 -12.45 4.31 11.48
CA LEU A 30 -12.48 2.97 10.90
C LEU A 30 -11.83 2.89 9.52
N ASN A 31 -11.75 3.98 8.77
CA ASN A 31 -11.04 4.03 7.49
C ASN A 31 -9.52 4.20 7.70
N LEU A 32 -9.11 4.88 8.78
CA LEU A 32 -7.72 4.99 9.23
C LEU A 32 -7.06 3.64 9.58
N SER A 33 -7.81 2.53 9.62
CA SER A 33 -7.26 1.17 9.77
C SER A 33 -7.01 0.44 8.45
N LYS A 34 -7.39 1.01 7.30
CA LYS A 34 -7.09 0.46 5.97
C LYS A 34 -5.77 1.02 5.46
N ILE A 35 -4.77 0.14 5.38
CA ILE A 35 -3.42 0.48 4.92
C ILE A 35 -3.18 -0.11 3.53
N PRO A 36 -3.44 0.62 2.44
CA PRO A 36 -2.95 0.20 1.12
C PRO A 36 -1.43 0.34 1.09
N THR A 37 -0.77 -0.73 0.63
CA THR A 37 0.67 -0.76 0.39
C THR A 37 0.92 -0.61 -1.10
N VAL A 38 1.78 0.34 -1.48
CA VAL A 38 2.07 0.67 -2.88
C VAL A 38 3.56 0.40 -3.13
N ILE A 39 3.85 -0.61 -3.94
CA ILE A 39 5.18 -0.89 -4.48
C ILE A 39 5.29 -0.21 -5.86
N GLY A 40 6.37 0.53 -6.09
CA GLY A 40 6.52 1.35 -7.32
C GLY A 40 5.99 2.78 -7.18
N ALA A 41 5.71 3.26 -5.97
CA ALA A 41 5.09 4.58 -5.76
C ALA A 41 5.90 5.79 -6.25
N THR A 42 7.19 5.62 -6.56
CA THR A 42 8.04 6.68 -7.13
C THR A 42 7.87 6.81 -8.65
N GLY A 43 7.25 5.83 -9.30
CA GLY A 43 6.91 5.84 -10.71
C GLY A 43 5.57 6.53 -10.99
N THR A 44 5.23 6.65 -12.27
CA THR A 44 4.01 7.35 -12.71
C THR A 44 2.74 6.68 -12.23
N GLN A 45 2.64 5.34 -12.33
CA GLN A 45 1.40 4.64 -11.98
C GLN A 45 1.24 4.56 -10.47
N GLY A 46 2.26 4.07 -9.76
CA GLY A 46 2.23 4.00 -8.29
C GLY A 46 2.04 5.37 -7.65
N GLY A 47 2.68 6.42 -8.18
CA GLY A 47 2.51 7.80 -7.70
C GLY A 47 1.07 8.31 -7.83
N SER A 48 0.39 7.98 -8.95
CA SER A 48 -1.03 8.28 -9.15
C SER A 48 -1.93 7.56 -8.13
N VAL A 49 -1.64 6.29 -7.83
CA VAL A 49 -2.36 5.53 -6.79
C VAL A 49 -2.21 6.19 -5.42
N VAL A 50 -1.00 6.60 -5.05
CA VAL A 50 -0.76 7.31 -3.79
C VAL A 50 -1.51 8.65 -3.75
N ALA A 51 -1.45 9.44 -4.82
CA ALA A 51 -2.13 10.73 -4.89
C ALA A 51 -3.66 10.58 -4.74
N ALA A 52 -4.25 9.60 -5.42
CA ALA A 52 -5.68 9.30 -5.32
C ALA A 52 -6.07 8.85 -3.90
N ALA A 53 -5.27 7.95 -3.30
CA ALA A 53 -5.54 7.46 -1.96
C ALA A 53 -5.41 8.58 -0.90
N LEU A 54 -4.43 9.47 -1.01
CA LEU A 54 -4.28 10.64 -0.14
C LEU A 54 -5.46 11.59 -0.29
N SER A 55 -5.86 11.90 -1.52
CA SER A 55 -6.97 12.81 -1.82
C SER A 55 -8.31 12.31 -1.28
N SER A 56 -8.49 10.99 -1.18
CA SER A 56 -9.70 10.40 -0.61
C SER A 56 -9.86 10.66 0.90
N GLY A 57 -8.76 10.92 1.62
CA GLY A 57 -8.75 11.04 3.08
C GLY A 57 -9.11 9.77 3.85
N ASN A 58 -9.31 8.64 3.17
CA ASN A 58 -9.83 7.40 3.75
C ASN A 58 -8.76 6.35 4.04
N TYR A 59 -7.49 6.62 3.79
CA TYR A 59 -6.43 5.62 3.87
C TYR A 59 -5.19 6.16 4.57
N LYS A 60 -4.53 5.29 5.36
CA LYS A 60 -3.15 5.48 5.79
C LYS A 60 -2.24 4.71 4.84
N ILE A 61 -1.56 5.38 3.94
CA ILE A 61 -0.82 4.69 2.87
C ILE A 61 0.58 4.29 3.34
N ARG A 62 0.98 3.09 2.95
CA ARG A 62 2.37 2.63 2.99
C ARG A 62 2.94 2.62 1.59
N VAL A 63 4.14 3.14 1.41
CA VAL A 63 4.90 3.09 0.18
C VAL A 63 6.15 2.25 0.39
N VAL A 64 6.45 1.38 -0.57
CA VAL A 64 7.68 0.58 -0.59
C VAL A 64 8.65 1.17 -1.62
N THR A 65 9.90 1.39 -1.22
CA THR A 65 10.96 1.94 -2.09
C THR A 65 12.29 1.19 -1.91
N ARG A 66 13.13 1.20 -2.94
CA ARG A 66 14.54 0.77 -2.88
C ARG A 66 15.43 1.87 -2.28
N ALA A 67 14.98 3.12 -2.40
CA ALA A 67 15.78 4.31 -2.15
C ALA A 67 15.06 5.29 -1.22
N ILE A 68 15.14 5.02 0.10
CA ILE A 68 14.51 5.83 1.16
C ILE A 68 14.95 7.30 1.15
N ASN A 69 16.17 7.56 0.66
CA ASN A 69 16.78 8.90 0.63
C ASN A 69 16.51 9.67 -0.68
N SER A 70 15.73 9.11 -1.61
CA SER A 70 15.35 9.82 -2.84
C SER A 70 14.48 11.03 -2.51
N ASP A 71 14.51 12.07 -3.37
CA ASP A 71 13.70 13.26 -3.14
C ASP A 71 12.20 12.95 -3.19
N THR A 72 11.77 12.01 -4.04
CA THR A 72 10.39 11.51 -4.06
C THR A 72 10.01 10.86 -2.73
N SER A 73 10.87 10.01 -2.16
CA SER A 73 10.60 9.41 -0.84
C SER A 73 10.50 10.46 0.27
N LYS A 74 11.36 11.49 0.25
CA LYS A 74 11.27 12.61 1.20
C LYS A 74 9.96 13.38 1.07
N VAL A 75 9.54 13.69 -0.16
CA VAL A 75 8.26 14.37 -0.42
C VAL A 75 7.08 13.52 0.07
N LEU A 76 7.09 12.21 -0.17
CA LEU A 76 6.05 11.31 0.33
C LEU A 76 5.99 11.32 1.87
N MET A 77 7.13 11.24 2.55
CA MET A 77 7.18 11.32 4.02
C MET A 77 6.62 12.65 4.54
N LEU A 78 6.94 13.78 3.89
CA LEU A 78 6.39 15.10 4.25
C LEU A 78 4.87 15.18 4.08
N ASN A 79 4.29 14.38 3.18
CA ASN A 79 2.84 14.26 2.99
C ASN A 79 2.18 13.24 3.94
N GLY A 80 2.89 12.78 4.98
CA GLY A 80 2.35 11.86 5.98
C GLY A 80 2.24 10.41 5.52
N VAL A 81 2.90 10.04 4.41
CA VAL A 81 2.95 8.66 3.91
C VAL A 81 4.02 7.89 4.69
N VAL A 82 3.70 6.66 5.10
CA VAL A 82 4.68 5.76 5.70
C VAL A 82 5.54 5.16 4.58
N VAL A 83 6.84 5.39 4.61
CA VAL A 83 7.77 4.84 3.60
C VAL A 83 8.60 3.73 4.23
N VAL A 84 8.63 2.56 3.57
CA VAL A 84 9.41 1.39 3.98
C VAL A 84 10.35 0.96 2.87
N VAL A 85 11.43 0.28 3.25
CA VAL A 85 12.44 -0.21 2.30
C VAL A 85 12.27 -1.70 2.06
N ALA A 86 12.27 -2.10 0.80
CA ALA A 86 12.40 -3.49 0.37
C ALA A 86 13.04 -3.56 -1.02
N ASP A 87 13.57 -4.74 -1.36
CA ASP A 87 14.10 -5.04 -2.69
C ASP A 87 13.19 -6.08 -3.38
N TRP A 88 12.82 -5.80 -4.62
CA TRP A 88 11.96 -6.63 -5.47
C TRP A 88 12.61 -7.99 -5.75
N ASN A 89 13.95 -8.03 -5.69
CA ASN A 89 14.74 -9.24 -5.90
C ASN A 89 14.93 -10.06 -4.61
N ASP A 90 14.58 -9.50 -3.44
CA ASP A 90 14.66 -10.15 -2.13
C ASP A 90 13.24 -10.38 -1.58
N GLU A 91 12.73 -11.59 -1.80
CA GLU A 91 11.41 -12.04 -1.34
C GLU A 91 11.21 -11.80 0.17
N GLN A 92 12.23 -12.04 1.00
CA GLN A 92 12.11 -11.88 2.46
C GLN A 92 11.95 -10.41 2.87
N SER A 93 12.60 -9.51 2.15
CA SER A 93 12.43 -8.07 2.38
C SER A 93 11.00 -7.60 2.08
N LEU A 94 10.34 -8.22 1.10
CA LEU A 94 8.98 -7.90 0.67
C LEU A 94 7.91 -8.42 1.64
N VAL A 95 8.11 -9.58 2.28
CA VAL A 95 7.14 -10.17 3.22
C VAL A 95 6.75 -9.18 4.33
N LYS A 96 7.70 -8.44 4.89
CA LYS A 96 7.41 -7.45 5.95
C LYS A 96 6.58 -6.27 5.46
N THR A 97 6.54 -6.03 4.15
CA THR A 97 5.77 -4.92 3.57
C THR A 97 4.29 -5.25 3.43
N SER A 98 3.93 -6.53 3.38
CA SER A 98 2.54 -6.97 3.27
C SER A 98 1.82 -7.03 4.61
N GLU A 99 2.54 -7.19 5.73
CA GLU A 99 1.95 -7.29 7.07
C GLU A 99 1.02 -6.10 7.40
N GLY A 100 -0.23 -6.44 7.73
CA GLY A 100 -1.27 -5.46 8.05
C GLY A 100 -1.78 -4.64 6.87
N SER A 101 -1.40 -4.97 5.64
CA SER A 101 -1.91 -4.30 4.44
C SER A 101 -3.37 -4.67 4.22
N TYR A 102 -4.19 -3.68 3.89
CA TYR A 102 -5.57 -3.87 3.45
C TYR A 102 -5.64 -4.32 1.98
N ALA A 103 -4.76 -3.76 1.16
CA ALA A 103 -4.59 -4.08 -0.25
C ALA A 103 -3.15 -3.76 -0.65
N ILE A 104 -2.65 -4.42 -1.69
CA ILE A 104 -1.30 -4.19 -2.21
C ILE A 104 -1.41 -3.87 -3.70
N TYR A 105 -0.88 -2.71 -4.09
CA TYR A 105 -0.62 -2.35 -5.48
C TYR A 105 0.85 -2.63 -5.79
N VAL A 106 1.12 -3.24 -6.93
CA VAL A 106 2.47 -3.54 -7.38
C VAL A 106 2.62 -3.20 -8.86
N GLU A 107 3.75 -2.61 -9.20
CA GLU A 107 4.23 -2.52 -10.58
C GLU A 107 5.71 -2.92 -10.64
N THR A 108 6.07 -3.58 -11.73
CA THR A 108 7.45 -3.86 -12.12
C THR A 108 7.89 -2.87 -13.20
N ASP A 109 9.18 -2.54 -13.22
CA ASP A 109 9.75 -1.63 -14.21
C ASP A 109 10.46 -2.44 -15.31
N PHE A 110 9.70 -2.83 -16.34
CA PHE A 110 10.24 -3.49 -17.53
C PHE A 110 11.27 -2.61 -18.28
N TRP A 111 11.07 -1.28 -18.28
CA TRP A 111 11.84 -0.40 -19.14
C TRP A 111 13.27 -0.21 -18.64
N ASP A 112 13.47 -0.16 -17.32
CA ASP A 112 14.80 -0.05 -16.70
C ASP A 112 15.70 -1.25 -17.04
N SER A 113 15.15 -2.47 -17.01
CA SER A 113 15.88 -3.68 -17.42
C SER A 113 16.02 -3.78 -18.94
N PHE A 114 14.99 -3.43 -19.71
CA PHE A 114 15.02 -3.51 -21.18
C PHE A 114 16.14 -2.66 -21.80
N VAL A 115 16.47 -1.51 -21.22
CA VAL A 115 17.55 -0.64 -21.72
C VAL A 115 18.95 -1.09 -21.29
N THR A 116 19.06 -2.01 -20.33
CA THR A 116 20.33 -2.45 -19.74
C THR A 116 20.68 -3.92 -20.02
N GLN A 117 19.70 -4.74 -20.41
CA GLN A 117 19.82 -6.21 -20.50
C GLN A 117 19.21 -6.74 -21.81
N SER A 118 19.33 -8.06 -22.03
CA SER A 118 18.63 -8.72 -23.14
C SER A 118 17.11 -8.76 -22.90
N ILE A 119 16.33 -9.01 -23.94
CA ILE A 119 14.87 -9.14 -23.83
C ILE A 119 14.53 -10.35 -22.94
N GLU A 120 15.26 -11.44 -23.12
CA GLU A 120 15.09 -12.68 -22.37
C GLU A 120 15.34 -12.46 -20.87
N ASP A 121 16.47 -11.82 -20.52
CA ASP A 121 16.81 -11.50 -19.12
C ASP A 121 15.79 -10.51 -18.51
N THR A 122 15.33 -9.55 -19.32
CA THR A 122 14.32 -8.57 -18.91
C THR A 122 13.00 -9.24 -18.54
N ILE A 123 12.51 -10.16 -19.38
CA ILE A 123 11.28 -10.92 -19.15
C ILE A 123 11.43 -11.79 -17.89
N GLU A 124 12.56 -12.49 -17.75
CA GLU A 124 12.80 -13.36 -16.58
C GLU A 124 12.86 -12.54 -15.28
N LEU A 125 13.57 -11.42 -15.30
CA LEU A 125 13.68 -10.52 -14.16
C LEU A 125 12.33 -9.95 -13.76
N GLU A 126 11.55 -9.45 -14.71
CA GLU A 126 10.22 -8.89 -14.45
C GLU A 126 9.29 -9.96 -13.86
N ALA A 127 9.25 -11.14 -14.47
CA ALA A 127 8.44 -12.25 -13.99
C ALA A 127 8.83 -12.66 -12.56
N LYS A 128 10.14 -12.77 -12.29
CA LYS A 128 10.66 -13.07 -10.95
C LYS A 128 10.22 -12.03 -9.92
N GLN A 129 10.34 -10.75 -10.24
CA GLN A 129 9.93 -9.67 -9.33
C GLN A 129 8.43 -9.70 -9.05
N GLY A 130 7.61 -9.89 -10.10
CA GLY A 130 6.16 -10.05 -9.97
C GLY A 130 5.78 -11.24 -9.08
N ILE A 131 6.45 -12.39 -9.27
CA ILE A 131 6.25 -13.60 -8.46
C ILE A 131 6.65 -13.35 -7.00
N ASN A 132 7.80 -12.72 -6.74
CA ASN A 132 8.25 -12.41 -5.39
C ASN A 132 7.24 -11.53 -4.64
N MET A 133 6.72 -10.49 -5.30
CA MET A 133 5.70 -9.62 -4.72
C MET A 133 4.37 -10.35 -4.50
N GLY A 134 3.97 -11.21 -5.44
CA GLY A 134 2.77 -12.04 -5.29
C GLY A 134 2.85 -13.01 -4.12
N LYS A 135 4.00 -13.66 -3.92
CA LYS A 135 4.25 -14.53 -2.76
C LYS A 135 4.28 -13.76 -1.45
N ALA A 136 4.91 -12.59 -1.43
CA ALA A 136 4.97 -11.75 -0.24
C ALA A 136 3.58 -11.28 0.22
N ALA A 137 2.60 -11.23 -0.67
CA ALA A 137 1.22 -10.84 -0.38
C ALA A 137 0.33 -11.98 0.17
N ALA A 138 0.79 -13.24 0.12
CA ALA A 138 0.05 -14.43 0.56
C ALA A 138 0.16 -14.67 2.06
#